data_AF-A0A516PXU6-F1
#
_entry.id   AF-A0A516PXU6-F1
#
_cell.length_a   1.000
_cell.length_b   1.000
_cell.length_c   1.000
_cell.angle_alpha   90.00
_cell.angle_beta   90.00
_cell.angle_gamma   90.00
#
_symmetry.space_group_name_H-M   'P 1'
#
loop_
_entity.id
_entity.type
_entity.pdbx_description
1 polymer ?
#
loop_
_entity_poly.entity_id
_entity_poly.type
_entity_poly.pdbx_seq_one_letter_code
_entity_poly.pdbx_strand_id
1 'polypeptide(L)'
;MEAWRPSGRSARLRSSARGDPVINSRRIDASDACFRCIGSRRIELILSPDGPLLVRGAELLIDDQGREHSVLRPVVAVCRCGTTTHPPWCDGMHKLLQRRDRDTATP
;
A
#
# COMPACT_ATOMS: atom_id res chain seq x y z
N MET A 1 -14.76 34.40 2.44
CA MET A 1 -13.99 33.85 3.58
C MET A 1 -14.72 32.61 4.06
N GLU A 2 -14.49 31.46 3.44
CA GLU A 2 -15.05 30.19 3.94
C GLU A 2 -14.09 29.04 3.62
N ALA A 3 -13.83 28.29 4.69
CA ALA A 3 -12.73 27.37 4.85
C ALA A 3 -12.95 26.04 4.13
N TRP A 4 -11.97 25.64 3.31
CA TRP A 4 -11.81 24.25 2.93
C TRP A 4 -11.23 23.46 4.12
N ARG A 5 -12.02 22.54 4.68
CA ARG A 5 -11.55 21.51 5.62
C ARG A 5 -11.51 20.15 4.89
N PRO A 6 -10.35 19.52 4.66
CA PRO A 6 -10.35 18.09 4.36
C PRO A 6 -10.57 17.36 5.68
N SER A 7 -11.77 16.82 5.86
CA SER A 7 -12.04 15.85 6.91
C SER A 7 -11.27 14.58 6.59
N GLY A 8 -10.07 14.47 7.19
CA GLY A 8 -9.27 13.26 7.16
C GLY A 8 -10.10 12.07 7.63
N ARG A 9 -10.58 11.27 6.69
CA ARG A 9 -11.07 9.92 6.98
C ARG A 9 -9.84 9.03 7.03
N SER A 10 -9.14 9.11 8.15
CA SER A 10 -8.23 8.06 8.60
C SER A 10 -8.96 6.72 8.43
N ALA A 11 -8.49 5.91 7.48
CA ALA A 11 -8.96 4.54 7.29
C ALA A 11 -8.90 3.86 8.65
N ARG A 12 -10.08 3.60 9.25
CA ARG A 12 -10.15 2.87 10.51
C ARG A 12 -9.75 1.45 10.19
N LEU A 13 -8.49 1.11 10.45
CA LEU A 13 -8.04 -0.26 10.56
C LEU A 13 -8.79 -0.88 11.74
N ARG A 14 -9.95 -1.50 11.48
CA ARG A 14 -10.63 -2.32 12.49
C ARG A 14 -9.75 -3.55 12.72
N SER A 15 -8.99 -3.51 13.79
CA SER A 15 -8.33 -4.67 14.37
C SER A 15 -9.41 -5.50 15.04
N SER A 16 -9.98 -6.47 14.32
CA SER A 16 -10.79 -7.50 14.95
C SER A 16 -9.84 -8.55 15.52
N ALA A 17 -9.46 -8.36 16.78
CA ALA A 17 -8.77 -9.37 17.57
C ALA A 17 -9.83 -10.29 18.20
N ARG A 18 -10.08 -11.45 17.58
CA ARG A 18 -10.43 -12.69 18.27
C ARG A 18 -9.73 -13.82 17.52
N GLY A 19 -8.95 -14.61 18.25
CA GLY A 19 -7.89 -15.44 17.72
C GLY A 19 -8.33 -16.49 16.72
N ASP A 20 -7.52 -16.65 15.67
CA ASP A 20 -7.50 -17.80 14.77
C ASP A 20 -6.07 -18.38 14.79
N PRO A 21 -5.91 -19.70 15.00
CA PRO A 21 -4.62 -20.36 14.90
C PRO A 21 -4.33 -20.55 13.41
N VAL A 22 -3.39 -19.81 12.83
CA VAL A 22 -3.11 -19.99 11.40
C VAL A 22 -2.47 -18.75 10.79
N ILE A 23 -3.23 -17.80 10.27
CA ILE A 23 -2.67 -16.89 9.26
C ILE A 23 -2.23 -15.54 9.83
N ASN A 24 -0.91 -15.32 9.94
CA ASN A 24 -0.28 -13.98 9.93
C ASN A 24 -0.52 -13.34 8.55
N SER A 25 -1.79 -13.14 8.20
CA SER A 25 -2.23 -12.58 6.94
C SER A 25 -2.94 -11.26 7.17
N ARG A 26 -2.71 -10.32 6.26
CA ARG A 26 -3.28 -8.97 6.35
C ARG A 26 -3.73 -8.52 4.98
N ARG A 27 -4.99 -8.07 4.87
CA ARG A 27 -5.45 -7.38 3.67
C ARG A 27 -4.87 -5.97 3.61
N ILE A 28 -4.45 -5.58 2.42
CA ILE A 28 -4.00 -4.24 2.08
C ILE A 28 -4.79 -3.76 0.87
N ASP A 29 -5.29 -2.53 0.94
CA ASP A 29 -5.95 -1.88 -0.19
C ASP A 29 -4.97 -0.83 -0.73
N ALA A 30 -4.40 -1.10 -1.91
CA ALA A 30 -3.39 -0.27 -2.55
C ALA A 30 -3.86 0.11 -3.96
N SER A 31 -4.12 1.40 -4.20
CA SER A 31 -4.59 1.91 -5.50
C SER A 31 -5.68 1.08 -6.15
N ASP A 32 -6.79 0.89 -5.44
CA ASP A 32 -7.96 0.14 -5.91
C ASP A 32 -7.74 -1.38 -6.11
N ALA A 33 -6.55 -1.91 -5.84
CA ALA A 33 -6.29 -3.34 -5.78
C ALA A 33 -6.19 -3.82 -4.32
N CYS A 34 -6.88 -4.93 -4.01
CA CYS A 34 -6.81 -5.57 -2.71
C CYS A 34 -5.77 -6.69 -2.76
N PHE A 35 -4.74 -6.63 -1.91
CA PHE A 35 -3.79 -7.72 -1.77
C PHE A 35 -3.91 -8.37 -0.40
N ARG A 36 -3.76 -9.68 -0.35
CA ARG A 36 -3.58 -10.45 0.87
C ARG A 36 -2.09 -10.69 1.08
N CYS A 37 -1.52 -10.03 2.09
CA CYS A 37 -0.16 -10.29 2.55
C CYS A 37 -0.17 -11.51 3.46
N ILE A 38 0.83 -12.39 3.34
CA ILE A 38 1.04 -13.56 4.21
C ILE A 38 2.51 -13.51 4.64
N GLY A 39 2.79 -13.81 5.90
CA GLY A 39 4.16 -13.96 6.41
C GLY A 39 4.19 -14.83 7.66
N SER A 40 5.37 -15.29 8.08
CA SER A 40 5.54 -16.07 9.32
C SER A 40 5.57 -15.18 10.59
N ARG A 41 5.69 -13.86 10.43
CA ARG A 41 5.83 -12.87 11.52
C ARG A 41 4.76 -11.78 11.44
N ARG A 42 4.80 -10.85 12.40
CA ARG A 42 3.94 -9.65 12.41
C ARG A 42 4.15 -8.84 11.12
N ILE A 43 3.04 -8.59 10.41
CA ILE A 43 3.03 -7.74 9.21
C ILE A 43 2.76 -6.29 9.62
N GLU A 44 3.71 -5.42 9.31
CA GLU A 44 3.58 -3.97 9.51
C GLU A 44 3.37 -3.25 8.18
N LEU A 45 2.49 -2.25 8.20
CA LEU A 45 2.09 -1.47 7.04
C LEU A 45 2.34 -0.01 7.33
N ILE A 46 3.13 0.64 6.49
CA ILE A 46 3.49 2.05 6.64
C ILE A 46 3.13 2.78 5.35
N LEU A 47 2.20 3.73 5.46
CA LEU A 47 1.83 4.60 4.34
C LEU A 47 2.85 5.74 4.25
N SER A 48 3.55 5.83 3.12
CA SER A 48 4.31 7.03 2.78
C SER A 48 3.36 8.09 2.19
N PRO A 49 3.45 9.36 2.63
CA PRO A 49 2.83 10.48 1.92
C PRO A 49 3.32 10.49 0.47
N ASP A 50 2.37 10.66 -0.46
CA ASP A 50 2.62 10.65 -1.91
C ASP A 50 3.53 9.50 -2.36
N GLY A 51 3.44 8.36 -1.69
CA GLY A 51 4.44 7.31 -1.85
C GLY A 51 3.84 5.93 -1.77
N PRO A 52 4.69 4.91 -1.95
CA PRO A 52 4.25 3.54 -1.87
C PRO A 52 3.78 3.17 -0.45
N LEU A 53 3.06 2.05 -0.38
CA LEU A 53 2.80 1.38 0.88
C LEU A 53 4.00 0.48 1.19
N LEU A 54 4.69 0.73 2.30
CA LEU A 54 5.75 -0.15 2.77
C LEU A 54 5.14 -1.31 3.56
N VAL A 55 5.44 -2.53 3.14
CA VAL A 55 5.01 -3.77 3.79
C VAL A 55 6.24 -4.43 4.38
N ARG A 56 6.20 -4.72 5.69
CA ARG A 56 7.28 -5.40 6.41
C ARG A 56 6.82 -6.77 6.89
N GLY A 57 7.71 -7.76 6.80
CA GLY A 57 7.48 -9.09 7.33
C GLY A 57 6.49 -9.94 6.52
N ALA A 58 6.13 -9.51 5.31
CA ALA A 58 5.42 -10.35 4.36
C ALA A 58 6.42 -11.25 3.60
N GLU A 59 5.98 -12.46 3.28
CA GLU A 59 6.68 -13.45 2.45
C GLU A 59 5.95 -13.68 1.13
N LEU A 60 4.64 -13.45 1.11
CA LEU A 60 3.80 -13.58 -0.08
C LEU A 60 2.77 -12.46 -0.13
N LEU A 61 2.55 -11.89 -1.32
CA LEU A 61 1.40 -11.06 -1.65
C LEU A 61 0.53 -11.79 -2.66
N ILE A 62 -0.75 -11.92 -2.38
CA ILE A 62 -1.74 -12.47 -3.32
C ILE A 62 -2.64 -11.34 -3.76
N ASP A 63 -2.75 -11.09 -5.06
CA ASP A 63 -3.63 -10.05 -5.59
C ASP A 63 -5.09 -10.48 -5.71
N ASP A 64 -5.96 -9.57 -6.16
CA ASP A 64 -7.39 -9.83 -6.33
C ASP A 64 -7.69 -10.86 -7.42
N GLN A 65 -6.74 -11.06 -8.35
CA GLN A 65 -6.80 -12.08 -9.41
C GLN A 65 -6.26 -13.43 -8.93
N GLY A 66 -5.82 -13.53 -7.66
CA GLY A 66 -5.22 -14.73 -7.10
C GLY A 66 -3.78 -14.99 -7.52
N ARG A 67 -3.11 -14.04 -8.20
CA ARG A 67 -1.69 -14.19 -8.55
C ARG A 67 -0.82 -13.99 -7.31
N GLU A 68 0.16 -14.86 -7.19
CA GLU A 68 1.09 -14.88 -6.06
C GLU A 68 2.39 -14.13 -6.42
N HIS A 69 2.79 -13.24 -5.52
CA HIS A 69 3.97 -12.39 -5.65
C HIS A 69 4.87 -12.65 -4.45
N SER A 70 5.99 -13.35 -4.69
CA SER A 70 6.95 -13.69 -3.64
C SER A 70 7.67 -12.44 -3.11
N VAL A 71 7.74 -12.32 -1.79
CA VAL A 71 8.43 -11.23 -1.09
C VAL A 71 9.76 -11.75 -0.56
N LEU A 72 10.84 -11.42 -1.24
CA LEU A 72 12.19 -11.88 -0.87
C LEU A 72 12.92 -10.93 0.09
N ARG A 73 12.41 -9.71 0.27
CA ARG A 73 13.05 -8.67 1.10
C ARG A 73 12.26 -8.45 2.39
N PRO A 74 12.93 -8.14 3.51
CA PRO A 74 12.25 -7.86 4.78
C PRO A 74 11.24 -6.72 4.72
N VAL A 75 11.47 -5.75 3.81
CA VAL A 75 10.60 -4.62 3.51
C VAL A 75 10.46 -4.51 2.00
N VAL A 76 9.23 -4.39 1.53
CA VAL A 76 8.90 -4.13 0.12
C VAL A 76 7.96 -2.94 -0.01
N ALA A 77 7.99 -2.30 -1.17
CA ALA A 77 7.17 -1.14 -1.49
C ALA A 77 6.10 -1.56 -2.50
N VAL A 78 4.83 -1.49 -2.10
CA VAL A 78 3.68 -1.74 -2.97
C VAL A 78 3.27 -0.42 -3.63
N CYS A 79 3.06 -0.47 -4.94
CA CYS A 79 2.67 0.68 -5.73
C CYS A 79 1.31 1.20 -5.29
N ARG A 80 1.24 2.53 -5.13
CA ARG A 80 0.01 3.28 -4.80
C ARG A 80 -0.31 4.39 -5.81
N CYS A 81 0.33 4.39 -6.98
CA CYS A 81 0.07 5.37 -8.03
C CYS A 81 -0.46 4.77 -9.33
N GLY A 82 -0.54 3.43 -9.44
CA GLY A 82 -1.03 2.75 -10.64
C GLY A 82 -0.11 2.81 -11.87
N THR A 83 1.00 3.56 -11.82
CA THR A 83 1.90 3.79 -12.97
C THR A 83 3.17 2.97 -12.95
N THR A 84 3.28 2.01 -12.05
CA THR A 84 4.43 1.09 -12.03
C THR A 84 4.43 0.23 -13.29
N THR A 85 5.64 0.00 -13.81
CA THR A 85 5.88 -0.95 -14.89
C THR A 85 6.04 -2.39 -14.37
N HIS A 86 6.17 -2.56 -13.05
CA HIS A 86 6.38 -3.84 -12.38
C HIS A 86 5.37 -4.06 -11.25
N PRO A 87 4.06 -4.16 -11.55
CA PRO A 87 3.05 -4.41 -10.52
C PRO A 87 3.32 -5.76 -9.81
N PRO A 88 3.10 -5.84 -8.48
CA PRO A 88 2.52 -4.83 -7.59
C PRO A 88 3.54 -3.86 -6.98
N TRP A 89 4.81 -3.93 -7.39
CA TRP A 89 5.92 -3.24 -6.74
C TRP A 89 6.04 -1.79 -7.19
N CYS A 90 6.50 -0.93 -6.28
CA CYS A 90 6.83 0.44 -6.63
C CYS A 90 8.22 0.52 -7.26
N ASP A 91 8.29 1.11 -8.45
CA ASP A 91 9.51 1.36 -9.24
C ASP A 91 9.98 2.83 -9.18
N GLY A 92 9.27 3.68 -8.42
CA GLY A 92 9.60 5.10 -8.25
C GLY A 92 8.85 6.05 -9.20
N MET A 93 8.02 5.54 -10.11
CA MET A 93 7.26 6.37 -11.06
C MET A 93 6.37 7.44 -10.40
N HIS A 94 5.93 7.22 -9.16
CA HIS A 94 5.17 8.21 -8.35
C HIS A 94 5.88 9.56 -8.23
N LYS A 95 7.22 9.57 -8.18
CA LYS A 95 8.01 10.81 -8.09
C LYS A 95 7.93 11.64 -9.36
N LEU A 96 7.80 10.99 -10.52
CA LEU A 96 7.68 11.68 -11.81
C LEU A 96 6.28 12.28 -11.98
N LEU A 97 5.23 11.60 -11.52
CA LEU A 97 3.87 12.12 -11.52
C LEU A 97 3.74 13.37 -10.65
N GLN A 98 4.24 13.31 -9.41
CA GLN A 98 4.22 14.47 -8.51
C GLN A 98 4.91 15.70 -9.06
N ARG A 99 6.01 15.51 -9.81
CA ARG A 99 6.67 16.61 -10.48
C ARG A 99 5.74 17.26 -11.51
N ARG A 100 5.07 16.45 -12.36
CA ARG A 100 4.11 16.95 -13.35
C ARG A 100 2.92 17.67 -12.71
N ASP A 101 2.35 17.10 -11.63
CA ASP A 101 1.20 17.71 -10.95
C ASP A 101 1.58 19.05 -10.31
N ARG A 102 2.81 19.16 -9.78
CA ARG A 102 3.35 20.42 -9.24
C ARG A 102 3.63 21.45 -10.32
N ASP A 103 4.17 21.04 -11.46
CA ASP A 103 4.48 21.94 -12.58
C ASP A 103 3.19 22.47 -13.25
N THR A 104 2.08 21.73 -13.13
CA THR A 104 0.76 22.12 -13.68
C THR A 104 -0.07 22.94 -12.68
N ALA A 105 0.26 22.89 -11.39
CA ALA A 105 -0.29 23.77 -10.38
C ALA A 105 0.36 25.16 -10.50
N THR A 106 -0.15 25.99 -11.41
CA THR A 106 0.18 27.41 -11.51
C THR A 106 0.02 28.11 -10.14
N PRO A 107 0.98 28.95 -9.70
CA PRO A 107 0.92 29.66 -8.42
C PRO A 107 -0.24 30.65 -8.28
#